data_AF-A0A256Z4P4-F1
#
_entry.id   AF-A0A256Z4P4-F1
#
_cell.length_a   1.000
_cell.length_b   1.000
_cell.length_c   1.000
_cell.angle_alpha   90.00
_cell.angle_beta   90.00
_cell.angle_gamma   90.00
#
_symmetry.space_group_name_H-M   'P 1'
#
loop_
_entity.id
_entity.type
_entity.pdbx_description
1 polymer ?
#
loop_
_entity_poly.entity_id
_entity_poly.type
_entity_poly.pdbx_seq_one_letter_code
_entity_poly.pdbx_strand_id
1 'polypeptide(L)'
;MSNEVVLHTYFIERFILSIPFLVPFIITWITYRSAPKIILRPLSYIFIGFLLGFIIQVILDAIFVYVIQLPLLPLKLHQEGLSPKEIAMIISTYNILSMVTYVATLLTSLTLVGYGVYRLVSIVKNTKNTSKNN
;
A
#
# COMPACT_ATOMS: atom_id res chain seq x y z
N MET A 1 -13.64 22.68 -15.41
CA MET A 1 -13.56 21.83 -14.20
C MET A 1 -12.85 22.64 -13.13
N SER A 2 -13.35 22.72 -11.89
CA SER A 2 -12.61 23.42 -10.83
C SER A 2 -11.35 22.62 -10.47
N ASN A 3 -10.30 23.31 -10.02
CA ASN A 3 -9.03 22.70 -9.60
C ASN A 3 -9.25 21.60 -8.55
N GLU A 4 -10.24 21.80 -7.66
CA GLU A 4 -10.63 20.82 -6.64
C GLU A 4 -11.18 19.53 -7.25
N VAL A 5 -12.02 19.61 -8.29
CA VAL A 5 -12.58 18.43 -8.95
C VAL A 5 -11.48 17.61 -9.63
N VAL A 6 -10.46 18.26 -10.19
CA VAL A 6 -9.28 17.58 -10.76
C VAL A 6 -8.52 16.82 -9.66
N LEU A 7 -8.26 17.47 -8.52
CA LEU A 7 -7.57 16.85 -7.39
C LEU A 7 -8.35 15.67 -6.83
N HIS A 8 -9.66 15.81 -6.60
CA HIS A 8 -10.48 14.72 -6.07
C HIS A 8 -10.60 13.55 -7.04
N THR A 9 -10.78 13.82 -8.34
CA THR A 9 -10.87 12.75 -9.35
C THR A 9 -9.57 11.95 -9.40
N TYR A 10 -8.43 12.66 -9.42
CA TYR A 10 -7.12 12.02 -9.41
C TYR A 10 -6.85 11.27 -8.11
N PHE A 11 -7.27 11.80 -6.96
CA PHE A 11 -7.17 11.07 -5.69
C PHE A 11 -8.04 9.80 -5.69
N ILE A 12 -9.25 9.83 -6.24
CA ILE A 12 -10.14 8.66 -6.31
C ILE A 12 -9.49 7.56 -7.14
N GLU A 13 -8.92 7.89 -8.30
CA GLU A 13 -8.16 6.94 -9.12
C GLU A 13 -7.05 6.26 -8.31
N ARG A 14 -6.25 7.06 -7.60
CA ARG A 14 -5.13 6.57 -6.77
C ARG A 14 -5.62 5.76 -5.57
N PHE A 15 -6.72 6.17 -4.94
CA PHE A 15 -7.36 5.44 -3.85
C PHE A 15 -7.84 4.06 -4.31
N ILE A 16 -8.40 3.93 -5.52
CA ILE A 16 -8.80 2.63 -6.07
C ILE A 16 -7.61 1.67 -6.15
N LEU A 17 -6.41 2.15 -6.44
CA LEU A 17 -5.18 1.34 -6.46
C LEU A 17 -4.77 0.82 -5.07
N SER A 18 -5.30 1.38 -3.98
CA SER A 18 -5.07 0.90 -2.61
C SER A 18 -6.06 -0.20 -2.17
N ILE A 19 -7.21 -0.32 -2.85
CA ILE A 19 -8.27 -1.31 -2.53
C ILE A 19 -7.77 -2.76 -2.53
N PRO A 20 -6.84 -3.19 -3.41
CA PRO A 20 -6.25 -4.53 -3.36
C PRO A 20 -5.55 -4.89 -2.05
N PHE A 21 -5.16 -3.91 -1.21
CA PHE A 21 -4.68 -4.17 0.15
C PHE A 21 -5.84 -4.18 1.17
N LEU A 22 -6.86 -3.35 0.97
CA LEU A 22 -8.00 -3.22 1.88
C LEU A 22 -8.86 -4.49 1.94
N VAL A 23 -9.18 -5.08 0.79
CA VAL A 23 -10.01 -6.30 0.72
C VAL A 23 -9.38 -7.45 1.52
N PRO A 24 -8.12 -7.87 1.26
CA PRO A 24 -7.50 -8.94 2.03
C PRO A 24 -7.21 -8.53 3.48
N PHE A 25 -7.01 -7.24 3.77
CA PHE A 25 -6.96 -6.75 5.16
C PHE A 25 -8.26 -7.07 5.91
N ILE A 26 -9.43 -6.75 5.34
CA ILE A 26 -10.74 -7.03 5.95
C ILE A 26 -10.94 -8.54 6.15
N ILE A 27 -10.61 -9.35 5.15
CA ILE A 27 -10.72 -10.82 5.26
C ILE A 27 -9.81 -11.34 6.39
N THR A 28 -8.57 -10.85 6.45
CA THR A 28 -7.60 -11.23 7.48
C THR A 28 -8.07 -10.78 8.86
N TRP A 29 -8.69 -9.61 9.00
CA TRP A 29 -9.26 -9.12 10.26
C TRP A 29 -10.36 -10.02 10.79
N ILE A 30 -11.30 -10.42 9.93
CA ILE A 30 -12.40 -11.34 10.29
C ILE A 30 -11.81 -12.69 10.73
N THR A 31 -10.82 -13.17 9.98
CA THR A 31 -10.10 -14.42 10.31
C THR A 31 -9.37 -14.30 11.65
N TYR A 32 -8.73 -13.17 11.92
CA TYR A 32 -7.96 -12.91 13.14
C TYR A 32 -8.83 -12.95 14.39
N ARG A 33 -10.03 -12.38 14.32
CA ARG A 33 -10.98 -12.40 15.44
C ARG A 33 -11.45 -13.81 15.82
N SER A 34 -11.50 -14.71 14.85
CA SER A 34 -12.03 -16.08 15.04
C SER A 34 -10.92 -17.11 15.22
N ALA A 35 -9.65 -16.71 15.12
CA ALA A 35 -8.52 -17.61 15.07
C ALA A 35 -8.12 -18.18 16.44
N PRO A 36 -7.74 -19.47 16.52
CA PRO A 36 -7.15 -20.03 17.73
C PRO A 36 -5.78 -19.39 18.03
N LYS A 37 -5.41 -19.33 19.31
CA LYS A 37 -4.18 -18.67 19.80
C LYS A 37 -2.91 -19.10 19.06
N ILE A 38 -2.85 -20.36 18.62
CA ILE A 38 -1.68 -20.93 17.94
C ILE A 38 -1.39 -20.26 16.59
N ILE A 39 -2.43 -19.77 15.87
CA ILE A 39 -2.26 -19.13 14.56
C ILE A 39 -2.32 -17.59 14.60
N LEU A 40 -2.68 -16.99 15.75
CA LEU A 40 -2.79 -15.53 15.90
C LEU A 40 -1.51 -14.79 15.53
N ARG A 41 -0.35 -15.30 15.97
CA ARG A 41 0.94 -14.65 15.69
C ARG A 41 1.28 -14.65 14.18
N PRO A 42 1.25 -15.78 13.46
CA PRO A 42 1.35 -15.79 12.00
C PRO A 42 0.37 -14.84 11.31
N LEU A 43 -0.89 -14.85 11.75
CA LEU A 43 -1.96 -14.06 11.16
C LEU A 43 -1.79 -12.56 11.41
N SER A 44 -1.14 -12.17 12.51
CA SER A 44 -0.77 -10.77 12.76
C SER A 44 0.21 -10.21 11.73
N TYR A 45 1.16 -11.02 11.21
CA TYR A 45 2.06 -10.57 10.15
C TYR A 45 1.31 -10.31 8.84
N ILE A 46 0.36 -11.19 8.50
CA ILE A 46 -0.50 -11.02 7.32
C ILE A 46 -1.36 -9.76 7.49
N PHE A 47 -1.95 -9.59 8.67
CA PHE A 47 -2.78 -8.44 9.00
C PHE A 47 -2.01 -7.13 8.90
N ILE A 48 -0.84 -7.05 9.53
CA ILE A 48 0.02 -5.86 9.52
C ILE A 48 0.53 -5.59 8.09
N GLY A 49 0.88 -6.62 7.33
CA GLY A 49 1.32 -6.48 5.93
C GLY A 49 0.29 -5.73 5.10
N PHE A 50 -0.95 -6.25 5.05
CA PHE A 50 -2.03 -5.60 4.30
C PHE A 50 -2.42 -4.22 4.86
N LEU A 51 -2.42 -4.05 6.19
CA LEU A 51 -2.71 -2.77 6.82
C LEU A 51 -1.70 -1.69 6.42
N LEU A 52 -0.40 -2.02 6.51
CA LEU A 52 0.67 -1.12 6.12
C LEU A 52 0.60 -0.81 4.63
N GLY A 53 0.39 -1.82 3.79
CA GLY A 53 0.21 -1.63 2.35
C GLY A 53 -0.92 -0.64 2.04
N PHE A 54 -2.07 -0.77 2.70
CA PHE A 54 -3.20 0.13 2.52
C PHE A 54 -2.92 1.55 3.06
N ILE A 55 -2.52 1.67 4.33
CA ILE A 55 -2.36 2.98 4.98
C ILE A 55 -1.26 3.80 4.32
N ILE A 56 -0.09 3.20 4.08
CA ILE A 56 1.05 3.91 3.48
C ILE A 56 0.65 4.42 2.09
N GLN A 57 -0.02 3.59 1.29
CA GLN A 57 -0.47 3.98 -0.04
C GLN A 57 -1.43 5.17 0.01
N VAL A 58 -2.48 5.09 0.85
CA VAL A 58 -3.48 6.17 0.98
C VAL A 58 -2.86 7.48 1.47
N ILE A 59 -1.97 7.42 2.46
CA ILE A 59 -1.31 8.62 3.00
C ILE A 59 -0.41 9.25 1.95
N LEU A 60 0.41 8.47 1.25
CA LEU A 60 1.31 8.99 0.23
C LEU A 60 0.52 9.60 -0.92
N ASP A 61 -0.52 8.92 -1.41
CA ASP A 61 -1.38 9.44 -2.46
C ASP A 61 -2.06 10.74 -2.01
N ALA A 62 -2.52 10.83 -0.76
CA ALA A 62 -3.05 12.09 -0.22
C ALA A 62 -2.00 13.21 -0.21
N ILE A 63 -0.75 12.92 0.12
CA ILE A 63 0.35 13.90 0.09
C ILE A 63 0.62 14.36 -1.35
N PHE A 64 0.80 13.43 -2.30
CA PHE A 64 1.08 13.75 -3.70
C PHE A 64 -0.05 14.57 -4.32
N VAL A 65 -1.30 14.27 -3.96
CA VAL A 65 -2.45 14.95 -4.53
C VAL A 65 -2.76 16.26 -3.82
N TYR A 66 -2.90 16.30 -2.50
CA TYR A 66 -3.41 17.50 -1.83
C TYR A 66 -2.31 18.47 -1.39
N VAL A 67 -1.13 17.96 -1.05
CA VAL A 67 0.00 18.80 -0.61
C VAL A 67 0.85 19.23 -1.80
N ILE A 68 1.34 18.27 -2.57
CA ILE A 68 2.20 18.54 -3.75
C ILE A 68 1.35 19.05 -4.92
N GLN A 69 0.08 18.64 -4.99
CA GLN A 69 -0.82 18.99 -6.10
C GLN A 69 -0.24 18.57 -7.44
N LEU A 70 0.32 17.35 -7.48
CA LEU A 70 0.98 16.79 -8.66
C LEU A 70 0.19 16.97 -9.97
N PRO A 71 -1.14 16.75 -10.06
CA PRO A 71 -1.87 16.96 -11.32
C PRO A 71 -1.99 18.44 -11.74
N LEU A 72 -1.83 19.39 -10.81
CA LEU A 72 -1.85 20.83 -11.07
C LEU A 72 -0.44 21.45 -11.12
N LEU A 73 0.58 20.70 -10.70
CA LEU A 73 1.96 21.16 -10.59
C LEU A 73 2.53 21.68 -11.93
N PRO A 74 2.28 21.04 -13.09
CA PRO A 74 2.75 21.60 -14.37
C PRO A 74 2.22 23.02 -14.64
N LEU A 75 0.95 23.26 -14.29
CA LEU A 75 0.32 24.57 -14.49
C LEU A 75 0.94 25.64 -13.57
N LYS A 76 1.17 25.30 -12.30
CA LYS A 76 1.80 26.21 -11.34
C LYS A 76 3.23 26.58 -11.75
N LEU A 77 4.03 25.58 -12.11
CA LEU A 77 5.41 25.81 -12.53
C LEU A 77 5.49 26.62 -13.82
N HIS A 78 4.53 26.43 -14.75
CA HIS A 78 4.44 27.26 -15.93
C HIS A 78 4.11 28.72 -15.59
N GLN A 79 3.21 28.97 -14.63
CA GLN A 79 2.88 30.31 -14.14
C GLN A 79 4.07 30.99 -13.43
N GLU A 80 4.97 30.21 -12.83
CA GLU A 80 6.23 30.68 -12.24
C GLU A 80 7.31 30.99 -13.30
N GLY A 81 7.04 30.76 -14.59
CA GLY A 81 7.93 31.11 -15.70
C GLY A 81 9.00 30.05 -16.00
N LEU A 82 8.88 28.84 -15.44
CA LEU A 82 9.82 27.75 -15.74
C LEU A 82 9.69 27.27 -17.19
N SER A 83 10.82 26.86 -17.76
CA SER A 83 10.85 26.29 -19.10
C SER A 83 10.18 24.91 -19.13
N PRO A 84 9.59 24.50 -20.27
CA PRO A 84 8.97 23.17 -20.39
C PRO A 84 9.91 22.01 -20.02
N LYS A 85 11.22 22.19 -20.26
CA LYS A 85 12.25 21.19 -19.93
C LYS A 85 12.42 21.03 -18.41
N GLU A 86 12.43 22.13 -17.66
CA GLU A 86 12.53 22.11 -16.19
C GLU A 86 11.28 21.51 -15.56
N ILE A 87 10.10 21.90 -16.05
CA ILE A 87 8.82 21.34 -15.61
C ILE A 87 8.81 19.83 -15.82
N ALA A 88 9.20 19.34 -17.00
CA ALA A 88 9.25 17.91 -17.29
C ALA A 88 10.20 17.15 -16.34
N MET A 89 11.37 17.72 -16.01
CA MET A 89 12.29 17.13 -15.04
C MET A 89 11.66 17.03 -13.64
N ILE A 90 11.06 18.11 -13.14
CA ILE A 90 10.44 18.12 -11.81
C ILE A 90 9.31 17.10 -11.72
N ILE A 91 8.41 17.07 -12.71
CA ILE A 91 7.28 16.11 -12.75
C ILE A 91 7.79 14.68 -12.83
N SER A 92 8.82 14.42 -13.66
CA SER A 92 9.45 13.11 -13.77
C SER A 92 10.03 12.65 -12.43
N THR A 93 10.74 13.53 -11.70
CA THR A 93 11.28 13.22 -10.38
C THR A 93 10.19 12.81 -9.40
N TYR A 94 9.08 13.54 -9.32
CA TYR A 94 7.97 13.16 -8.44
C TYR A 94 7.32 11.83 -8.85
N ASN A 95 7.19 11.55 -10.15
CA ASN A 95 6.67 10.27 -10.63
C ASN A 95 7.60 9.11 -10.27
N ILE A 96 8.92 9.28 -10.41
CA ILE A 96 9.91 8.27 -10.01
C ILE A 96 9.86 8.05 -8.50
N LEU A 97 9.82 9.12 -7.71
CA LEU A 97 9.69 9.01 -6.25
C LEU A 97 8.42 8.25 -5.87
N SER A 98 7.29 8.60 -6.47
CA SER A 98 6.02 7.90 -6.25
C SER A 98 6.11 6.41 -6.60
N MET A 99 6.74 6.06 -7.72
CA MET A 99 6.95 4.67 -8.12
C MET A 99 7.85 3.91 -7.14
N VAL A 100 8.98 4.50 -6.74
CA VAL A 100 9.92 3.88 -5.78
C VAL A 100 9.23 3.62 -4.45
N THR A 101 8.47 4.60 -3.93
CA THR A 101 7.76 4.43 -2.66
C THR A 101 6.64 3.39 -2.77
N TYR A 102 5.92 3.35 -3.90
CA TYR A 102 4.94 2.29 -4.18
C TYR A 102 5.57 0.90 -4.14
N VAL A 103 6.67 0.70 -4.87
CA VAL A 103 7.37 -0.59 -4.93
C VAL A 103 7.92 -1.00 -3.56
N ALA A 104 8.52 -0.06 -2.80
CA ALA A 104 9.03 -0.34 -1.46
C ALA A 104 7.91 -0.76 -0.49
N THR A 105 6.76 -0.08 -0.56
CA THR A 105 5.57 -0.39 0.24
C THR A 105 5.03 -1.78 -0.11
N LEU A 106 4.90 -2.07 -1.41
CA LEU A 106 4.46 -3.37 -1.91
C LEU A 106 5.39 -4.49 -1.44
N LEU A 107 6.71 -4.33 -1.59
CA LEU A 107 7.70 -5.31 -1.15
C LEU A 107 7.60 -5.57 0.35
N THR A 108 7.49 -4.52 1.17
CA THR A 108 7.38 -4.63 2.62
C THR A 108 6.10 -5.37 3.01
N SER A 109 4.97 -4.98 2.43
CA SER A 109 3.67 -5.62 2.66
C SER A 109 3.70 -7.11 2.29
N LEU A 110 4.16 -7.43 1.07
CA LEU A 110 4.21 -8.82 0.58
C LEU A 110 5.19 -9.68 1.38
N THR A 111 6.30 -9.11 1.85
CA THR A 111 7.25 -9.83 2.70
C THR A 111 6.61 -10.22 4.04
N LEU A 112 5.88 -9.30 4.67
CA LEU A 112 5.15 -9.57 5.91
C LEU A 112 4.06 -10.63 5.71
N VAL A 113 3.30 -10.53 4.62
CA VAL A 113 2.27 -11.51 4.26
C VAL A 113 2.91 -12.88 4.01
N GLY A 114 3.96 -12.96 3.19
CA GLY A 114 4.67 -14.19 2.89
C GLY A 114 5.26 -14.85 4.14
N TYR A 115 5.84 -14.05 5.05
CA TYR A 115 6.34 -14.55 6.32
C TYR A 115 5.22 -15.11 7.21
N GLY A 116 4.08 -14.43 7.28
CA GLY A 116 2.90 -14.90 8.00
C GLY A 116 2.38 -16.24 7.45
N VAL A 117 2.30 -16.38 6.12
CA VAL A 117 1.90 -17.62 5.45
C VAL A 117 2.90 -18.75 5.74
N TYR A 118 4.20 -18.49 5.63
CA TYR A 118 5.25 -19.46 5.97
C TYR A 118 5.11 -19.97 7.43
N ARG A 119 4.84 -19.06 8.37
CA ARG A 119 4.61 -19.42 9.78
C ARG A 119 3.34 -20.24 9.97
N LEU A 120 2.26 -19.98 9.22
CA LEU A 120 1.07 -20.83 9.25
C LEU A 120 1.37 -22.26 8.78
N VAL A 121 2.04 -22.40 7.64
CA VAL A 121 2.37 -23.72 7.07
C VAL A 121 3.27 -24.52 8.01
N SER A 122 4.25 -23.88 8.66
CA SER A 122 5.14 -24.58 9.61
C SER A 122 4.40 -25.10 10.84
N ILE A 123 3.41 -24.36 11.38
CA ILE A 123 2.57 -24.84 12.49
C ILE A 123 1.76 -26.07 12.06
N VAL A 124 1.15 -26.04 10.87
CA VAL A 124 0.39 -27.17 10.34
C VAL A 124 1.26 -28.41 10.17
N LYS A 125 2.48 -28.25 9.61
CA LYS A 125 3.44 -29.34 9.44
C LYS A 125 3.85 -29.96 10.78
N ASN A 126 4.15 -29.12 11.78
CA ASN A 126 4.55 -29.60 13.11
C ASN A 126 3.42 -30.35 13.80
N THR A 127 2.19 -29.85 13.73
CA THR A 127 1.01 -30.50 14.33
C THR A 127 0.76 -31.88 13.73
N LYS A 128 0.89 -32.03 12.40
CA LYS A 128 0.77 -33.34 11.73
C LYS A 128 1.85 -34.34 12.13
N ASN A 129 3.10 -33.87 12.31
CA ASN A 129 4.21 -34.75 12.70
C ASN A 129 4.05 -35.25 14.13
N THR A 130 3.60 -34.40 15.07
CA THR A 130 3.32 -34.84 16.45
C THR A 130 2.19 -35.88 16.50
N SER A 131 1.16 -35.73 15.67
CA SER A 131 0.05 -36.69 15.59
C SER A 131 0.42 -38.05 14.99
N LYS A 132 1.53 -38.16 14.24
CA LYS A 132 2.00 -39.43 13.65
C LYS A 132 2.93 -40.23 14.58
N ASN A 133 3.49 -39.58 15.60
CA ASN A 133 4.47 -40.18 16.51
C ASN A 133 3.87 -40.60 17.86
N ASN A 134 2.56 -40.45 18.03
CA ASN A 134 1.76 -40.91 19.17
C ASN A 134 0.80 -41.99 18.69
#